data_AF-A0A556QMB2-F1
#
_entry.id   AF-A0A556QMB2-F1
#
_cell.length_a   1.000
_cell.length_b   1.000
_cell.length_c   1.000
_cell.angle_alpha   90.00
_cell.angle_beta   90.00
_cell.angle_gamma   90.00
#
_symmetry.space_group_name_H-M   'P 1'
#
loop_
_entity.id
_entity.type
_entity.pdbx_description
1 polymer ?
#
loop_
_entity_poly.entity_id
_entity_poly.type
_entity_poly.pdbx_seq_one_letter_code
_entity_poly.pdbx_strand_id
1 'polypeptide(L)' 'MPKKTLAKCSFCGKDQTQIEKLIVATEQIPVVSICNECVVICNRILAQKPDK' A
#
# COMPACT_ATOMS: atom_id res chain seq x y z
N MET A 1 3.18 23.48 -14.43
CA MET A 1 2.21 23.14 -13.37
C MET A 1 2.60 21.79 -12.79
N PRO A 2 3.05 21.69 -11.53
CA PRO A 2 3.44 20.40 -10.95
C PRO A 2 2.18 19.53 -10.83
N LYS A 3 2.11 18.45 -11.61
CA LYS A 3 1.02 17.48 -11.53
C LYS A 3 1.03 16.91 -10.12
N LYS A 4 -0.04 17.13 -9.35
CA LYS A 4 -0.25 16.52 -8.04
C LYS A 4 -0.39 15.01 -8.27
N THR A 5 0.71 14.27 -8.25
CA THR A 5 0.69 12.82 -8.41
C THR A 5 -0.03 12.25 -7.21
N LEU A 6 -1.31 11.88 -7.39
CA LEU A 6 -2.06 11.16 -6.38
C LEU A 6 -1.26 9.90 -6.03
N ALA A 7 -0.85 9.78 -4.78
CA ALA A 7 -0.15 8.59 -4.32
C ALA A 7 -1.10 7.39 -4.48
N LYS A 8 -0.63 6.37 -5.19
CA LYS A 8 -1.39 5.14 -5.50
C LYS A 8 -0.78 3.98 -4.77
N CYS A 9 -1.60 3.17 -4.12
CA CYS A 9 -1.14 1.94 -3.51
C CYS A 9 -0.45 1.06 -4.55
N SER A 10 0.78 0.64 -4.27
CA SER A 10 1.59 -0.20 -5.16
C SER A 10 1.03 -1.62 -5.33
N PHE A 11 0.10 -2.03 -4.47
CA PHE A 11 -0.47 -3.39 -4.46
C PHE A 11 -1.80 -3.47 -5.22
N CYS A 12 -2.75 -2.56 -4.94
CA CYS A 12 -4.07 -2.56 -5.57
C CYS A 12 -4.25 -1.49 -6.65
N GLY A 13 -3.32 -0.55 -6.80
CA GLY A 13 -3.39 0.55 -7.76
C GLY A 13 -4.37 1.67 -7.40
N LYS A 14 -5.15 1.53 -6.31
CA LYS A 14 -6.09 2.56 -5.84
C LYS A 14 -5.35 3.83 -5.42
N ASP A 15 -5.88 4.98 -5.81
CA ASP A 15 -5.39 6.29 -5.42
C ASP A 15 -6.07 6.81 -4.13
N GLN A 16 -5.50 7.85 -3.51
CA GLN A 16 -5.98 8.42 -2.24
C GLN A 16 -7.46 8.84 -2.23
N THR A 17 -8.11 9.02 -3.39
CA THR A 17 -9.56 9.33 -3.43
C THR A 17 -10.44 8.09 -3.21
N GLN A 18 -9.89 6.90 -3.43
CA GLN A 18 -10.61 5.62 -3.33
C GLN A 18 -10.33 4.85 -2.03
N ILE A 19 -9.45 5.36 -1.16
CA ILE A 19 -9.03 4.70 0.08
C ILE A 19 -8.99 5.68 1.24
N GLU A 20 -9.52 5.24 2.38
CA GLU A 20 -9.65 6.09 3.58
C GLU A 20 -8.28 6.39 4.23
N LYS A 21 -7.31 5.47 4.10
CA LYS A 21 -5.95 5.61 4.65
C LYS A 21 -4.92 5.02 3.68
N LEU A 22 -3.94 5.84 3.28
CA LEU A 22 -2.77 5.44 2.50
C LEU A 22 -1.52 5.70 3.33
N ILE A 23 -0.72 4.66 3.55
CA ILE A 23 0.57 4.75 4.24
C ILE A 23 1.65 4.84 3.16
N VAL A 24 2.43 5.92 3.20
CA VAL A 24 3.58 6.10 2.31
C VAL A 24 4.84 5.82 3.13
N ALA A 25 5.54 4.75 2.79
CA ALA A 25 6.84 4.46 3.37
C ALA A 25 7.88 5.34 2.68
N THR A 26 8.17 6.51 3.25
CA THR A 26 9.13 7.49 2.71
C THR A 26 10.58 7.19 3.11
N GLU A 27 10.79 6.34 4.12
CA GLU A 27 12.13 6.01 4.63
C GLU A 27 12.81 4.84 3.90
N GLN A 28 12.13 4.22 2.91
CA GLN A 28 12.67 3.11 2.13
C GLN A 28 12.72 3.52 0.65
N ILE A 29 13.89 3.39 0.03
CA ILE A 29 14.09 3.64 -1.40
C ILE A 29 14.00 2.27 -2.10
N PRO A 30 13.05 2.06 -3.03
CA PRO A 30 12.08 3.00 -3.61
C PRO A 30 10.84 3.26 -2.75
N VAL A 31 10.28 4.48 -2.86
CA VAL A 31 9.08 4.91 -2.12
C VAL A 31 7.91 3.98 -2.44
N VAL A 32 7.56 3.13 -1.50
CA VAL A 32 6.42 2.21 -1.60
C VAL A 32 5.23 2.80 -0.85
N SER A 33 4.02 2.59 -1.38
CA SER A 33 2.80 2.95 -0.66
C SER A 33 1.81 1.81 -0.61
N ILE A 34 1.20 1.61 0.56
CA ILE A 34 0.28 0.52 0.83
C ILE A 34 -0.97 1.07 1.51
N CYS A 35 -2.15 0.65 1.05
CA CYS A 35 -3.41 1.02 1.69
C CYS A 35 -3.77 0.04 2.81
N ASN A 36 -4.64 0.46 3.72
CA ASN A 36 -5.05 -0.34 4.88
C ASN A 36 -5.63 -1.72 4.48
N GLU A 37 -6.43 -1.81 3.42
CA GLU A 37 -6.98 -3.08 2.92
C GLU A 37 -5.86 -4.04 2.51
N CYS A 38 -4.87 -3.55 1.75
CA CYS A 38 -3.73 -4.35 1.33
C CYS A 38 -2.89 -4.81 2.52
N VAL A 39 -2.70 -3.98 3.55
CA VAL A 39 -2.01 -4.38 4.79
C VAL A 39 -2.73 -5.55 5.45
N VAL A 40 -4.06 -5.52 5.56
CA VAL A 40 -4.84 -6.61 6.16
C VAL A 40 -4.70 -7.90 5.36
N ILE A 41 -4.76 -7.82 4.03
CA ILE A 41 -4.59 -8.98 3.14
C ILE A 41 -3.17 -9.55 3.27
N CYS A 42 -2.14 -8.69 3.19
CA CYS A 42 -0.75 -9.08 3.36
C CYS A 42 -0.52 -9.73 4.72
N ASN A 43 -1.03 -9.15 5.81
CA ASN A 43 -0.92 -9.74 7.14
C ASN A 43 -1.62 -11.09 7.25
N ARG A 44 -2.76 -11.29 6.58
CA ARG A 44 -3.43 -12.60 6.53
C ARG A 44 -2.62 -13.64 5.77
N ILE A 45 -1.94 -13.25 4.70
CA ILE A 45 -1.06 -14.15 3.93
C ILE A 45 0.20 -14.46 4.73
N LEU A 46 0.84 -13.46 5.34
CA LEU A 46 2.04 -13.62 6.16
C LEU A 46 1.78 -14.42 7.45
N ALA A 47 0.58 -14.30 8.03
CA ALA A 47 0.17 -15.04 9.22
C ALA A 47 -0.17 -16.51 8.93
N GLN A 48 -0.39 -16.87 7.65
CA GLN A 48 -0.42 -18.27 7.27
C GLN A 48 1.02 -18.80 7.38
N LYS A 49 1.27 -19.64 8.38
CA LYS A 49 2.53 -20.40 8.46
C LYS A 49 2.69 -21.16 7.14
N PRO A 50 3.88 -21.21 6.53
CA PRO A 50 4.12 -22.07 5.38
C PRO A 50 3.71 -23.48 5.79
N ASP A 51 2.72 -24.02 5.08
CA ASP A 51 2.34 -25.42 5.24
C ASP A 51 3.60 -26.24 4.94
N LYS A 52 4.03 -26.98 5.94
CA LYS A 52 5.31 -27.68 5.97
C LYS A 52 5.29 -28.89 5.04
#